data_AF-A0A8H3YU88-F1
#
_entry.id   AF-A0A8H3YU88-F1
#
_cell.length_a   1.000
_cell.length_b   1.000
_cell.length_c   1.000
_cell.angle_alpha   90.00
_cell.angle_beta   90.00
_cell.angle_gamma   90.00
#
_symmetry.space_group_name_H-M   'P 1'
#
loop_
_entity.id
_entity.type
_entity.pdbx_description
1 polymer ?
#
loop_
_entity_poly.entity_id
_entity_poly.type
_entity_poly.pdbx_seq_one_letter_code
_entity_poly.pdbx_strand_id
1 'polypeptide(L)'
;MIQESKDSTPSSQYLNVEYHVASAESLPFIKDESVDIVVAAQAAHWFDSAKLFPEMKRVVRPGGTLAFWGYKDHVYVGYPEASKMLKEVSYGMDPERQLGSYWSQPGRSITQNKLRAIRPPEDEWDDITRIEYEPGTKGPKSGEGTLFVDRRMTIAQSMDYMRTWSSFHDWEKEHPNDKKRSEGGSGDLVDWIYDDMKKAEGWTDDNMMLDIEWGSGLLLARKK
;
A
#
# COMPACT_ATOMS: atom_id res chain seq x y z
N MET A 1 -5.14 12.52 -10.12
CA MET A 1 -5.36 12.32 -8.67
C MET A 1 -6.33 13.34 -8.04
N ILE A 2 -5.97 14.59 -7.69
CA ILE A 2 -6.95 15.48 -7.00
C ILE A 2 -8.17 15.83 -7.88
N GLN A 3 -7.96 16.15 -9.16
CA GLN A 3 -9.10 16.41 -10.07
C GLN A 3 -10.01 15.18 -10.20
N GLU A 4 -9.42 14.02 -10.44
CA GLU A 4 -10.12 12.73 -10.48
C GLU A 4 -10.84 12.39 -9.17
N SER A 5 -10.28 12.76 -8.02
CA SER A 5 -10.96 12.62 -6.72
C SER A 5 -12.20 13.53 -6.68
N LYS A 6 -12.07 14.80 -7.09
CA LYS A 6 -13.22 15.72 -7.18
C LYS A 6 -14.31 15.22 -8.15
N ASP A 7 -13.89 14.64 -9.28
CA ASP A 7 -14.81 14.13 -10.28
C ASP A 7 -15.57 12.88 -9.78
N SER A 8 -14.92 12.03 -8.98
CA SER A 8 -15.52 10.83 -8.37
C SER A 8 -16.31 11.11 -7.09
N THR A 9 -16.06 12.24 -6.41
CA THR A 9 -16.83 12.70 -5.24
C THR A 9 -17.37 14.11 -5.46
N PRO A 10 -18.37 14.28 -6.34
CA PRO A 10 -18.91 15.60 -6.64
C PRO A 10 -19.50 16.26 -5.40
N SER A 11 -19.25 17.56 -5.21
CA SER A 11 -19.70 18.31 -4.03
C SER A 11 -21.21 18.34 -3.85
N SER A 12 -21.99 18.10 -4.92
CA SER A 12 -23.44 17.93 -4.84
C SER A 12 -23.88 16.69 -4.07
N GLN A 13 -23.02 15.69 -3.91
CA GLN A 13 -23.28 14.44 -3.20
C GLN A 13 -22.43 14.31 -1.93
N TYR A 14 -21.23 14.89 -1.90
CA TYR A 14 -20.27 14.82 -0.80
C TYR A 14 -20.01 16.21 -0.21
N LEU A 15 -21.03 16.77 0.43
CA LEU A 15 -21.03 18.16 0.94
C LEU A 15 -19.98 18.44 2.02
N ASN A 16 -19.43 17.41 2.66
CA ASN A 16 -18.49 17.48 3.77
C ASN A 16 -17.07 17.01 3.40
N VAL A 17 -16.74 16.98 2.10
CA VAL A 17 -15.43 16.56 1.60
C VAL A 17 -14.80 17.70 0.82
N GLU A 18 -13.57 18.03 1.19
CA GLU A 18 -12.74 19.02 0.49
C GLU A 18 -11.39 18.41 0.10
N TYR A 19 -10.88 18.81 -1.05
CA TYR A 19 -9.57 18.38 -1.54
C TYR A 19 -8.64 19.57 -1.72
N HIS A 20 -7.48 19.48 -1.07
CA HIS A 20 -6.44 20.51 -1.08
C HIS A 20 -5.14 19.93 -1.64
N VAL A 21 -4.41 20.71 -2.43
CA VAL A 21 -3.08 20.36 -2.92
C VAL A 21 -2.06 20.84 -1.89
N ALA A 22 -1.45 19.92 -1.15
CA ALA A 22 -0.42 20.25 -0.16
C ALA A 22 0.43 19.02 0.18
N SER A 23 1.58 19.25 0.82
CA SER A 23 2.35 18.18 1.44
C SER A 23 1.81 17.89 2.85
N ALA A 24 2.10 16.71 3.39
CA ALA A 24 1.65 16.34 4.74
C ALA A 24 2.34 17.18 5.83
N GLU A 25 3.50 17.75 5.51
CA GLU A 25 4.36 18.55 6.38
C GLU A 25 3.95 20.04 6.42
N SER A 26 2.97 20.48 5.60
CA SER A 26 2.51 21.87 5.59
C SER A 26 1.07 21.98 5.10
N LEU A 27 0.16 22.28 6.04
CA LEU A 27 -1.29 22.33 5.89
C LEU A 27 -1.83 23.73 6.24
N PRO A 28 -1.45 24.80 5.51
CA PRO A 28 -1.76 26.18 5.87
C PRO A 28 -3.26 26.52 5.85
N PHE A 29 -4.08 25.69 5.22
CA PHE A 29 -5.55 25.82 5.18
C PHE A 29 -6.23 25.24 6.43
N ILE A 30 -5.49 24.53 7.29
CA ILE A 30 -5.98 23.96 8.54
C ILE A 30 -5.54 24.84 9.70
N LYS A 31 -6.50 25.18 10.57
CA LYS A 31 -6.25 25.97 11.78
C LYS A 31 -5.51 25.14 12.82
N ASP A 32 -4.84 25.83 13.72
CA ASP A 32 -4.21 25.19 14.86
C ASP A 32 -5.27 24.48 15.71
N GLU A 33 -4.93 23.28 16.16
CA GLU A 33 -5.72 22.47 17.10
C GLU A 33 -7.19 22.25 16.68
N SER A 34 -7.46 22.22 15.37
CA SER A 34 -8.82 22.09 14.84
C SER A 34 -9.15 20.68 14.32
N VAL A 35 -8.18 19.76 14.30
CA VAL A 35 -8.36 18.42 13.72
C VAL A 35 -8.53 17.37 14.82
N ASP A 36 -9.62 16.60 14.74
CA ASP A 36 -9.92 15.51 15.67
C ASP A 36 -9.07 14.27 15.38
N ILE A 37 -8.90 13.93 14.10
CA ILE A 37 -8.16 12.77 13.63
C ILE A 37 -7.42 13.09 12.33
N VAL A 38 -6.15 12.67 12.24
CA VAL A 38 -5.39 12.64 10.98
C VAL A 38 -5.16 11.20 10.58
N VAL A 39 -5.51 10.88 9.33
CA VAL A 39 -5.31 9.55 8.76
C VAL A 39 -4.29 9.64 7.63
N ALA A 40 -3.30 8.75 7.65
CA ALA A 40 -2.43 8.49 6.51
C ALA A 40 -2.61 7.03 6.10
N ALA A 41 -3.21 6.79 4.94
CA ALA A 41 -3.54 5.46 4.42
C ALA A 41 -2.63 5.13 3.23
N GLN A 42 -1.64 4.26 3.42
CA GLN A 42 -0.64 3.90 2.41
C GLN A 42 0.25 5.08 1.94
N ALA A 43 0.50 6.08 2.80
CA ALA A 43 1.29 7.27 2.44
C ALA A 43 2.44 7.59 3.41
N ALA A 44 2.33 7.21 4.69
CA ALA A 44 3.23 7.67 5.75
C ALA A 44 4.72 7.33 5.54
N HIS A 45 5.02 6.32 4.72
CA HIS A 45 6.38 5.94 4.37
C HIS A 45 7.10 6.93 3.44
N TRP A 46 6.38 7.89 2.84
CA TRP A 46 6.94 8.96 2.03
C TRP A 46 7.25 10.24 2.81
N PHE A 47 6.74 10.36 4.04
CA PHE A 47 6.80 11.63 4.77
C PHE A 47 8.16 11.87 5.43
N ASP A 48 8.56 13.14 5.49
CA ASP A 48 9.68 13.56 6.32
C ASP A 48 9.22 13.68 7.78
N SER A 49 9.50 12.66 8.59
CA SER A 49 9.05 12.61 9.99
C SER A 49 9.48 13.82 10.82
N ALA A 50 10.64 14.42 10.52
CA ALA A 50 11.14 15.59 11.27
C ALA A 50 10.30 16.85 11.03
N LYS A 51 9.64 16.95 9.87
CA LYS A 51 8.75 18.06 9.53
C LYS A 51 7.27 17.72 9.74
N LEU A 52 6.92 16.44 9.59
CA LEU A 52 5.56 15.94 9.78
C LEU A 52 5.07 16.17 11.21
N PHE A 53 5.81 15.72 12.24
CA PHE A 53 5.30 15.76 13.60
C PHE A 53 5.06 17.17 14.16
N PRO A 54 5.91 18.18 13.90
CA PRO A 54 5.59 19.56 14.22
C PRO A 54 4.25 20.04 13.62
N GLU A 55 3.98 19.68 12.36
CA GLU A 55 2.74 20.05 11.70
C GLU A 55 1.53 19.27 12.23
N MET A 56 1.70 17.98 12.52
CA MET A 56 0.67 17.16 13.17
C MET A 56 0.34 17.71 14.56
N LYS A 57 1.35 18.12 15.34
CA LYS A 57 1.16 18.77 16.64
C LYS A 57 0.40 20.08 16.49
N ARG A 58 0.71 20.88 15.47
CA ARG A 58 0.02 22.15 15.21
C ARG A 58 -1.46 21.93 14.92
N VAL A 59 -1.79 21.03 14.00
CA VAL A 59 -3.17 20.90 13.49
C VAL A 59 -4.08 20.03 14.36
N VAL A 60 -3.54 19.00 15.02
CA VAL A 60 -4.33 18.08 15.85
C VAL A 60 -4.69 18.75 17.17
N ARG A 61 -5.95 18.65 17.60
CA ARG A 61 -6.37 19.17 18.90
C ARG A 61 -5.81 18.33 20.07
N PRO A 62 -5.66 18.88 21.29
CA PRO A 62 -5.35 18.06 22.47
C PRO A 62 -6.34 16.89 22.61
N GLY A 63 -5.82 15.68 22.83
CA GLY A 63 -6.61 14.43 22.83
C GLY A 63 -7.03 13.90 21.44
N GLY A 64 -6.70 14.60 20.36
CA GLY A 64 -6.90 14.15 18.98
C GLY A 64 -5.96 13.00 18.59
N THR A 65 -6.24 12.32 17.47
CA THR A 65 -5.60 11.04 17.11
C THR A 65 -4.83 11.10 15.78
N LEU A 66 -3.66 10.50 15.73
CA LEU A 66 -3.03 10.06 14.49
C LEU A 66 -3.37 8.60 14.24
N ALA A 67 -3.77 8.27 13.01
CA ALA A 67 -4.02 6.90 12.56
C ALA A 67 -3.31 6.67 11.23
N PHE A 68 -2.06 6.22 11.29
CA PHE A 68 -1.23 5.98 10.12
C PHE A 68 -1.19 4.49 9.85
N TRP A 69 -1.71 4.05 8.70
CA TRP A 69 -1.69 2.66 8.33
C TRP A 69 -1.15 2.45 6.92
N GLY A 70 -0.65 1.25 6.70
CA GLY A 70 -0.21 0.79 5.41
C GLY A 70 -0.15 -0.72 5.36
N TYR A 71 0.02 -1.21 4.15
CA TYR A 71 0.11 -2.62 3.83
C TYR A 71 1.29 -2.89 2.88
N LYS A 72 1.75 -4.13 2.89
CA LYS A 72 2.87 -4.68 2.13
C LYS A 72 2.52 -6.08 1.66
N ASP A 73 3.19 -6.48 0.59
CA ASP A 73 3.55 -7.87 0.26
C ASP A 73 2.43 -8.86 0.56
N HIS A 74 1.47 -8.90 -0.36
CA HIS A 74 0.38 -9.84 -0.23
C HIS A 74 0.83 -11.27 -0.47
N VAL A 75 0.02 -12.19 0.04
CA VAL A 75 0.09 -13.61 -0.28
C VAL A 75 -1.24 -14.05 -0.90
N TYR A 76 -1.18 -15.09 -1.72
CA TYR A 76 -2.35 -15.82 -2.16
C TYR A 76 -2.66 -16.92 -1.14
N VAL A 77 -3.78 -16.77 -0.44
CA VAL A 77 -4.17 -17.66 0.64
C VAL A 77 -4.41 -19.08 0.10
N GLY A 78 -3.74 -20.07 0.67
CA GLY A 78 -3.81 -21.46 0.22
C GLY A 78 -2.85 -21.81 -0.93
N TYR A 79 -2.10 -20.84 -1.47
CA TYR A 79 -1.21 -21.00 -2.62
C TYR A 79 0.23 -20.58 -2.25
N PRO A 80 0.97 -21.44 -1.53
CA PRO A 80 2.30 -21.10 -1.02
C PRO A 80 3.35 -20.91 -2.11
N GLU A 81 3.28 -21.64 -3.22
CA GLU A 81 4.27 -21.51 -4.30
C GLU A 81 4.04 -20.24 -5.10
N ALA A 82 2.79 -19.89 -5.44
CA ALA A 82 2.50 -18.59 -6.06
C ALA A 82 2.89 -17.43 -5.15
N SER A 83 2.63 -17.51 -3.85
CA SER A 83 3.05 -16.47 -2.89
C SER A 83 4.57 -16.31 -2.81
N LYS A 84 5.31 -17.42 -2.92
CA LYS A 84 6.78 -17.41 -3.00
C LYS A 84 7.25 -16.78 -4.31
N MET A 85 6.69 -17.17 -5.45
CA MET A 85 7.00 -16.59 -6.76
C MET A 85 6.75 -15.08 -6.79
N LEU A 86 5.63 -14.62 -6.21
CA LEU A 86 5.31 -13.20 -6.09
C LEU A 86 6.39 -12.44 -5.30
N LYS A 87 6.89 -13.03 -4.22
CA LYS A 87 7.97 -12.44 -3.42
C LYS A 87 9.28 -12.40 -4.22
N GLU A 88 9.59 -13.45 -4.95
CA GLU A 88 10.81 -13.54 -5.78
C GLU A 88 10.79 -12.49 -6.91
N VAL A 89 9.69 -12.37 -7.66
CA VAL A 89 9.55 -11.31 -8.68
C VAL A 89 9.59 -9.92 -8.05
N SER A 90 9.03 -9.74 -6.85
CA SER A 90 8.98 -8.43 -6.20
C SER A 90 10.36 -7.92 -5.80
N TYR A 91 11.32 -8.80 -5.45
CA TYR A 91 12.57 -8.39 -4.81
C TYR A 91 13.84 -8.95 -5.42
N GLY A 92 13.73 -9.81 -6.42
CA GLY A 92 14.88 -10.23 -7.17
C GLY A 92 15.48 -9.08 -8.00
N MET A 93 16.75 -9.23 -8.35
CA MET A 93 17.58 -8.16 -8.93
C MET A 93 17.76 -8.29 -10.44
N ASP A 94 17.14 -9.26 -11.10
CA ASP A 94 17.15 -9.38 -12.55
C ASP A 94 16.20 -8.33 -13.16
N PRO A 95 16.71 -7.25 -13.78
CA PRO A 95 15.86 -6.16 -14.26
C PRO A 95 14.90 -6.59 -15.37
N GLU A 96 15.18 -7.66 -16.10
CA GLU A 96 14.33 -8.16 -17.20
C GLU A 96 13.08 -8.89 -16.68
N ARG A 97 13.16 -9.45 -15.46
CA ARG A 97 12.17 -10.39 -14.93
C ARG A 97 11.74 -10.10 -13.49
N GLN A 98 12.27 -9.07 -12.85
CA GLN A 98 12.08 -8.82 -11.43
C GLN A 98 12.08 -7.32 -11.13
N LEU A 99 11.41 -6.95 -10.02
CA LEU A 99 11.08 -5.57 -9.67
C LEU A 99 12.00 -4.96 -8.61
N GLY A 100 12.98 -5.71 -8.11
CA GLY A 100 13.72 -5.35 -6.92
C GLY A 100 14.52 -4.04 -7.06
N SER A 101 15.13 -3.79 -8.22
CA SER A 101 15.86 -2.55 -8.54
C SER A 101 14.95 -1.32 -8.72
N TYR A 102 13.65 -1.53 -8.95
CA TYR A 102 12.67 -0.49 -9.27
C TYR A 102 11.91 0.04 -8.04
N TRP A 103 12.13 -0.54 -6.86
CA TRP A 103 11.53 -0.01 -5.64
C TRP A 103 12.29 1.20 -5.11
N SER A 104 11.61 2.35 -5.00
CA SER A 104 12.21 3.54 -4.41
C SER A 104 12.47 3.35 -2.91
N GLN A 105 13.68 3.75 -2.48
CA GLN A 105 14.12 3.70 -1.09
C GLN A 105 14.27 5.12 -0.51
N PRO A 106 14.09 5.30 0.82
CA PRO A 106 13.80 4.28 1.84
C PRO A 106 12.31 3.90 1.96
N GLY A 107 11.41 4.54 1.20
CA GLY A 107 9.97 4.37 1.32
C GLY A 107 9.51 2.90 1.30
N ARG A 108 10.05 2.08 0.38
CA ARG A 108 9.72 0.66 0.33
C ARG A 108 10.10 -0.09 1.60
N SER A 109 11.32 0.12 2.12
CA SER A 109 11.79 -0.53 3.35
C SER A 109 10.93 -0.15 4.57
N ILE A 110 10.47 1.10 4.64
CA ILE A 110 9.59 1.57 5.72
C ILE A 110 8.23 0.85 5.66
N THR A 111 7.64 0.72 4.47
CA THR A 111 6.40 -0.04 4.26
C THR A 111 6.58 -1.52 4.56
N GLN A 112 7.68 -2.13 4.11
CA GLN A 112 7.99 -3.53 4.41
C GLN A 112 8.15 -3.80 5.91
N ASN A 113 8.64 -2.81 6.64
CA ASN A 113 8.76 -2.89 8.09
C ASN A 113 7.56 -2.28 8.82
N LYS A 114 6.36 -2.30 8.21
CA LYS A 114 5.07 -1.95 8.82
C LYS A 114 5.08 -0.57 9.50
N LEU A 115 5.74 0.39 8.84
CA LEU A 115 5.85 1.79 9.31
C LEU A 115 6.56 1.94 10.67
N ARG A 116 7.36 0.96 11.11
CA ARG A 116 8.09 1.04 12.40
C ARG A 116 9.14 2.16 12.48
N ALA A 117 9.55 2.70 11.33
CA ALA A 117 10.40 3.87 11.26
C ALA A 117 9.67 5.17 11.65
N ILE A 118 8.34 5.22 11.52
CA ILE A 118 7.54 6.40 11.85
C ILE A 118 7.25 6.39 13.35
N ARG A 119 7.86 7.29 14.12
CA ARG A 119 7.79 7.30 15.59
C ARG A 119 7.31 8.65 16.09
N PRO A 120 6.04 8.76 16.55
CA PRO A 120 5.55 9.97 17.19
C PRO A 120 6.40 10.30 18.42
N PRO A 121 6.84 11.56 18.61
CA PRO A 121 7.61 11.96 19.78
C PRO A 121 6.84 11.73 21.09
N GLU A 122 7.37 10.90 21.99
CA GLU A 122 6.68 10.51 23.23
C GLU A 122 6.49 11.67 24.21
N ASP A 123 7.20 12.78 24.06
CA ASP A 123 6.99 14.00 24.84
C ASP A 123 5.77 14.81 24.36
N GLU A 124 5.25 14.53 23.16
CA GLU A 124 4.12 15.23 22.55
C GLU A 124 2.90 14.32 22.30
N TRP A 125 3.12 13.01 22.24
CA TRP A 125 2.11 12.00 21.91
C TRP A 125 2.07 10.88 22.95
N ASP A 126 0.87 10.54 23.40
CA ASP A 126 0.54 9.44 24.31
C ASP A 126 -0.17 8.29 23.59
N ASP A 127 -0.46 7.21 24.32
CA ASP A 127 -1.24 6.05 23.87
C ASP A 127 -0.74 5.43 22.54
N ILE A 128 0.58 5.50 22.30
CA ILE A 128 1.20 5.02 21.06
C ILE A 128 1.00 3.50 20.94
N THR A 129 0.17 3.08 20.00
CA THR A 129 -0.23 1.69 19.79
C THR A 129 0.08 1.26 18.37
N ARG A 130 0.54 0.02 18.20
CA ARG A 130 0.71 -0.61 16.88
C ARG A 130 -0.12 -1.87 16.78
N ILE A 131 -0.90 -1.95 15.71
CA ILE A 131 -1.64 -3.14 15.30
C ILE A 131 -1.01 -3.63 14.01
N GLU A 132 -0.52 -4.86 14.01
CA GLU A 132 0.24 -5.41 12.89
C GLU A 132 -0.31 -6.77 12.48
N TYR A 133 -0.13 -7.11 11.20
CA TYR A 133 -0.40 -8.43 10.64
C TYR A 133 0.75 -8.87 9.75
N GLU A 134 1.17 -10.13 9.85
CA GLU A 134 1.99 -10.81 8.86
C GLU A 134 1.19 -11.98 8.29
N PRO A 135 0.92 -12.04 6.98
CA PRO A 135 0.07 -13.07 6.41
C PRO A 135 0.79 -14.43 6.35
N GLY A 136 -0.01 -15.49 6.48
CA GLY A 136 0.41 -16.87 6.23
C GLY A 136 -0.26 -17.43 4.98
N THR A 137 0.31 -18.49 4.40
CA THR A 137 -0.20 -19.12 3.17
C THR A 137 -1.02 -20.38 3.41
N LYS A 138 -1.13 -20.87 4.65
CA LYS A 138 -1.75 -22.17 4.99
C LYS A 138 -3.29 -22.13 5.07
N GLY A 139 -3.89 -20.99 4.77
CA GLY A 139 -5.33 -20.75 4.86
C GLY A 139 -5.64 -19.35 5.39
N PRO A 140 -6.92 -18.96 5.40
CA PRO A 140 -7.33 -17.63 5.85
C PRO A 140 -6.88 -17.38 7.29
N LYS A 141 -6.33 -16.19 7.56
CA LYS A 141 -5.84 -15.77 8.88
C LYS A 141 -4.82 -16.74 9.50
N SER A 142 -4.06 -17.47 8.66
CA SER A 142 -3.02 -18.39 9.13
C SER A 142 -1.73 -17.69 9.56
N GLY A 143 -1.67 -16.37 9.41
CA GLY A 143 -0.56 -15.51 9.81
C GLY A 143 -0.56 -15.13 11.29
N GLU A 144 0.24 -14.11 11.62
CA GLU A 144 0.40 -13.59 12.98
C GLU A 144 -0.12 -12.16 13.11
N GLY A 145 -0.83 -11.87 14.20
CA GLY A 145 -1.35 -10.54 14.51
C GLY A 145 -2.81 -10.34 14.11
N THR A 146 -3.21 -9.10 13.82
CA THR A 146 -4.62 -8.73 13.55
C THR A 146 -4.82 -8.42 12.07
N LEU A 147 -5.49 -9.31 11.33
CA LEU A 147 -5.83 -9.04 9.94
C LEU A 147 -6.86 -7.90 9.83
N PHE A 148 -6.52 -6.85 9.06
CA PHE A 148 -7.45 -5.77 8.71
C PHE A 148 -7.32 -5.30 7.23
N VAL A 149 -6.50 -5.98 6.43
CA VAL A 149 -6.35 -5.73 4.98
C VAL A 149 -6.35 -7.07 4.24
N ASP A 150 -7.52 -7.43 3.73
CA ASP A 150 -7.74 -8.60 2.88
C ASP A 150 -8.70 -8.25 1.75
N ARG A 151 -8.69 -9.08 0.71
CA ARG A 151 -9.61 -8.95 -0.40
C ARG A 151 -9.74 -10.28 -1.12
N ARG A 152 -10.95 -10.53 -1.61
CA ARG A 152 -11.20 -11.56 -2.62
C ARG A 152 -11.31 -10.91 -3.98
N MET A 153 -10.49 -11.34 -4.93
CA MET A 153 -10.47 -10.78 -6.29
C MET A 153 -10.20 -11.87 -7.33
N THR A 154 -10.58 -11.62 -8.58
CA THR A 154 -10.21 -12.52 -9.67
C THR A 154 -8.71 -12.45 -9.96
N ILE A 155 -8.17 -13.46 -10.64
CA ILE A 155 -6.81 -13.40 -11.18
C ILE A 155 -6.60 -12.15 -12.04
N ALA A 156 -7.53 -11.82 -12.94
CA ALA A 156 -7.45 -10.60 -13.76
C ALA A 156 -7.32 -9.33 -12.89
N GLN A 157 -8.14 -9.20 -11.86
CA GLN A 157 -8.08 -8.06 -10.93
C GLN A 157 -6.77 -8.00 -10.16
N SER A 158 -6.21 -9.15 -9.79
CA SER A 158 -4.91 -9.24 -9.12
C SER A 158 -3.77 -8.85 -10.06
N MET A 159 -3.85 -9.24 -11.33
CA MET A 159 -2.90 -8.81 -12.36
C MET A 159 -2.95 -7.29 -12.55
N ASP A 160 -4.15 -6.73 -12.70
CA ASP A 160 -4.34 -5.27 -12.80
C ASP A 160 -3.83 -4.55 -11.56
N TYR A 161 -4.07 -5.09 -10.37
CA TYR A 161 -3.52 -4.55 -9.12
C TYR A 161 -1.98 -4.54 -9.13
N MET A 162 -1.32 -5.62 -9.55
CA MET A 162 0.15 -5.68 -9.63
C MET A 162 0.70 -4.62 -10.61
N ARG A 163 -0.02 -4.36 -11.72
CA ARG A 163 0.36 -3.30 -12.68
C ARG A 163 0.25 -1.87 -12.11
N THR A 164 -0.43 -1.68 -10.99
CA THR A 164 -0.48 -0.36 -10.31
C THR A 164 0.77 -0.07 -9.48
N TRP A 165 1.66 -1.04 -9.27
CA TRP A 165 2.83 -0.86 -8.42
C TRP A 165 3.81 0.13 -9.03
N SER A 166 4.37 1.02 -8.21
CA SER A 166 5.34 2.01 -8.69
C SER A 166 6.56 1.36 -9.34
N SER A 167 7.04 0.25 -8.78
CA SER A 167 8.15 -0.52 -9.35
C SER A 167 7.81 -1.14 -10.70
N PHE A 168 6.58 -1.59 -10.91
CA PHE A 168 6.14 -2.08 -12.22
C PHE A 168 6.10 -0.95 -13.25
N HIS A 169 5.57 0.24 -12.90
CA HIS A 169 5.59 1.38 -13.81
C HIS A 169 7.01 1.83 -14.16
N ASP A 170 7.95 1.76 -13.22
CA ASP A 170 9.36 2.08 -13.49
C ASP A 170 10.02 1.00 -14.35
N TRP A 171 9.70 -0.28 -14.12
CA TRP A 171 10.10 -1.38 -15.00
C TRP A 171 9.55 -1.21 -16.43
N GLU A 172 8.27 -0.88 -16.58
CA GLU A 172 7.61 -0.70 -17.89
C GLU A 172 8.25 0.43 -18.71
N LYS A 173 8.71 1.50 -18.08
CA LYS A 173 9.41 2.60 -18.77
C LYS A 173 10.71 2.14 -19.43
N GLU A 174 11.40 1.17 -18.84
CA GLU A 174 12.63 0.59 -19.39
C GLU A 174 12.37 -0.57 -20.37
N HIS A 175 11.14 -1.12 -20.36
CA HIS A 175 10.71 -2.23 -21.20
C HIS A 175 9.54 -1.83 -22.13
N PRO A 176 9.68 -0.79 -22.97
CA PRO A 176 8.55 -0.23 -23.73
C PRO A 176 7.95 -1.19 -24.77
N ASN A 177 8.66 -2.27 -25.13
CA ASN A 177 8.19 -3.28 -26.07
C ASN A 177 7.37 -4.40 -25.41
N ASP A 178 7.50 -4.57 -24.09
CA ASP A 178 6.81 -5.62 -23.34
C ASP A 178 5.43 -5.14 -22.91
N LYS A 179 4.50 -5.18 -23.86
CA LYS A 179 3.13 -4.70 -23.67
C LYS A 179 2.18 -5.81 -23.22
N LYS A 180 1.28 -5.45 -22.30
CA LYS A 180 0.18 -6.29 -21.79
C LYS A 180 -0.55 -6.99 -22.94
N ARG A 181 -0.80 -8.30 -22.79
CA ARG A 181 -1.46 -9.10 -23.85
C ARG A 181 -2.84 -8.56 -24.24
N SER A 182 -3.61 -8.08 -23.25
CA SER A 182 -4.95 -7.54 -23.51
C SER A 182 -4.95 -6.24 -24.32
N GLU A 183 -3.79 -5.59 -24.47
CA GLU A 183 -3.60 -4.39 -25.28
C GLU A 183 -2.94 -4.69 -26.64
N GLY A 184 -2.84 -5.99 -27.00
CA GLY A 184 -2.29 -6.44 -28.27
C GLY A 184 -0.78 -6.71 -28.27
N GLY A 185 -0.12 -6.66 -27.09
CA GLY A 185 1.29 -7.01 -26.96
C GLY A 185 1.54 -8.52 -26.81
N SER A 186 2.83 -8.92 -26.80
CA SER A 186 3.26 -10.31 -26.52
C SER A 186 3.17 -10.69 -25.04
N GLY A 187 2.95 -9.72 -24.17
CA GLY A 187 2.84 -9.86 -22.72
C GLY A 187 3.92 -9.06 -22.00
N ASP A 188 3.58 -8.65 -20.79
CA ASP A 188 4.46 -7.95 -19.85
C ASP A 188 4.89 -8.87 -18.69
N LEU A 189 5.70 -8.35 -17.76
CA LEU A 189 6.14 -9.07 -16.58
C LEU A 189 5.00 -9.70 -15.77
N VAL A 190 3.86 -9.00 -15.68
CA VAL A 190 2.68 -9.49 -14.94
C VAL A 190 2.03 -10.65 -15.68
N ASP A 191 1.93 -10.59 -17.01
CA ASP A 191 1.44 -11.73 -17.79
C ASP A 191 2.31 -12.98 -17.60
N TRP A 192 3.64 -12.81 -17.62
CA TRP A 192 4.56 -13.95 -17.49
C TRP A 192 4.53 -14.59 -16.11
N ILE A 193 4.56 -13.79 -15.04
CA ILE A 193 4.56 -14.35 -13.68
C ILE A 193 3.24 -15.06 -13.36
N TYR A 194 2.10 -14.56 -13.87
CA TYR A 194 0.82 -15.22 -13.67
C TYR A 194 0.67 -16.50 -14.49
N ASP A 195 1.30 -16.60 -15.66
CA ASP A 195 1.37 -17.89 -16.37
C ASP A 195 2.16 -18.93 -15.56
N ASP A 196 3.29 -18.52 -14.97
CA ASP A 196 4.09 -19.38 -14.10
C ASP A 196 3.31 -19.80 -12.84
N MET A 197 2.60 -18.87 -12.19
CA MET A 197 1.74 -19.16 -11.04
C MET A 197 0.58 -20.09 -11.39
N LYS A 198 -0.10 -19.86 -12.52
CA LYS A 198 -1.19 -20.74 -12.99
C LYS A 198 -0.69 -22.15 -13.22
N LYS A 199 0.48 -22.29 -13.83
CA LYS A 199 1.11 -23.60 -14.06
C LYS A 199 1.51 -24.29 -12.77
N ALA A 200 2.04 -23.54 -11.79
CA ALA A 200 2.50 -24.10 -10.52
C ALA A 200 1.35 -24.54 -9.60
N GLU A 201 0.29 -23.75 -9.53
CA GLU A 201 -0.83 -23.96 -8.60
C GLU A 201 -2.05 -24.62 -9.25
N GLY A 202 -2.04 -24.81 -10.57
CA GLY A 202 -3.17 -25.38 -11.31
C GLY A 202 -4.37 -24.43 -11.40
N TRP A 203 -4.16 -23.11 -11.38
CA TRP A 203 -5.23 -22.13 -11.57
C TRP A 203 -5.81 -22.22 -12.99
N THR A 204 -7.14 -22.11 -13.10
CA THR A 204 -7.86 -22.44 -14.36
C THR A 204 -7.85 -21.30 -15.38
N ASP A 205 -8.36 -20.14 -14.99
CA ASP A 205 -8.56 -18.99 -15.87
C ASP A 205 -8.63 -17.69 -15.07
N ASP A 206 -8.63 -16.57 -15.79
CA ASP A 206 -8.51 -15.23 -15.20
C ASP A 206 -9.70 -14.81 -14.32
N ASN A 207 -10.83 -15.54 -14.37
CA ASN A 207 -11.99 -15.32 -13.50
C ASN A 207 -11.92 -16.10 -12.20
N MET A 208 -10.94 -17.00 -12.02
CA MET A 208 -10.75 -17.72 -10.77
C MET A 208 -10.55 -16.72 -9.62
N MET A 209 -11.31 -16.92 -8.54
CA MET A 209 -11.26 -16.06 -7.36
C MET A 209 -10.13 -16.50 -6.43
N LEU A 210 -9.31 -15.53 -6.02
CA LEU A 210 -8.25 -15.70 -5.05
C LEU A 210 -8.57 -14.90 -3.79
N ASP A 211 -8.35 -15.53 -2.63
CA ASP A 211 -8.31 -14.82 -1.35
C ASP A 211 -6.89 -14.29 -1.14
N ILE A 212 -6.78 -13.00 -0.85
CA ILE A 212 -5.50 -12.28 -0.73
C ILE A 212 -5.45 -11.59 0.62
N GLU A 213 -4.32 -11.73 1.31
CA GLU A 213 -4.04 -11.07 2.58
C GLU A 213 -2.71 -10.31 2.49
N TRP A 214 -2.67 -9.09 3.03
CA TRP A 214 -1.47 -8.26 3.05
C TRP A 214 -0.85 -8.18 4.45
N GLY A 215 0.48 -8.19 4.50
CA GLY A 215 1.18 -7.71 5.70
C GLY A 215 0.80 -6.26 5.94
N SER A 216 0.49 -5.88 7.17
CA SER A 216 -0.02 -4.54 7.44
C SER A 216 0.39 -4.04 8.81
N GLY A 217 0.42 -2.71 8.94
CA GLY A 217 0.71 -2.01 10.18
C GLY A 217 -0.18 -0.79 10.29
N LEU A 218 -0.77 -0.60 11.46
CA LEU A 218 -1.51 0.58 11.88
C LEU A 218 -0.84 1.13 13.14
N LEU A 219 -0.40 2.38 13.07
CA LEU A 219 0.11 3.18 14.16
C LEU A 219 -1.01 4.13 14.61
N LEU A 220 -1.35 4.07 15.89
CA LEU A 220 -2.22 5.02 16.58
C LEU A 220 -1.41 5.80 17.60
N ALA A 221 -1.70 7.10 17.74
CA ALA A 221 -1.13 7.94 18.79
C ALA A 221 -2.12 9.06 19.14
N ARG A 222 -2.15 9.50 20.40
CA ARG A 222 -3.02 10.57 20.88
C ARG A 222 -2.20 11.80 21.25
N LYS A 223 -2.60 12.98 20.81
CA LYS A 223 -1.91 14.23 21.18
C LYS A 223 -2.12 14.53 22.66
N LYS A 224 -1.04 14.90 23.36
CA LYS A 224 -1.07 15.39 24.74
C LYS A 224 -1.84 16.70 24.89
#